data_AF-A0A6B2T822-F1
#
_entry.id   AF-A0A6B2T822-F1
#
_cell.length_a   1.000
_cell.length_b   1.000
_cell.length_c   1.000
_cell.angle_alpha   90.00
_cell.angle_beta   90.00
_cell.angle_gamma   90.00
#
_symmetry.space_group_name_H-M   'P 1'
#
loop_
_entity.id
_entity.type
_entity.pdbx_description
1 polymer ?
#
loop_
_entity_poly.entity_id
_entity_poly.type
_entity_poly.pdbx_seq_one_letter_code
_entity_poly.pdbx_strand_id
1 'polypeptide(L)'
;ADGPTANGLALQVTVNTRPGLGALNPGIRTGAAVVKSYRLTNRGGADLHDVRVHDPAMPGAAIRCPGGLDRVRMLAGLRSVYCTATAPARPGPWVGDVRAVGQQPYLRAMVQATARSGYAGVGAALGLTETARVTGPDRAEVHYVVANHGNKPVHGVRVTDPALPAERIGCAGSAQPVVAHLAPGARAT
;
A
#
# COMPACT_ATOMS: atom_id res chain seq x y z
N ALA A 1 -29.90 19.84 -25.44
CA ALA A 1 -30.25 19.68 -24.02
C ALA A 1 -29.80 18.29 -23.63
N ASP A 2 -28.59 18.17 -23.09
CA ASP A 2 -28.05 16.86 -22.75
C ASP A 2 -28.63 16.45 -21.41
N GLY A 3 -29.35 15.32 -21.41
CA GLY A 3 -29.92 14.69 -20.21
C GLY A 3 -28.84 14.36 -19.17
N PRO A 4 -29.22 13.78 -18.02
CA PRO A 4 -28.29 13.51 -16.91
C PRO A 4 -27.20 12.55 -17.36
N THR A 5 -26.07 13.08 -17.85
CA THR A 5 -25.04 12.27 -18.47
C THR A 5 -24.19 11.60 -17.40
N ALA A 6 -23.90 10.31 -17.59
CA ALA A 6 -22.92 9.53 -16.85
C ALA A 6 -21.47 10.10 -16.92
N ASN A 7 -21.29 11.30 -17.49
CA ASN A 7 -20.00 11.95 -17.76
C ASN A 7 -19.87 13.34 -17.10
N GLY A 8 -20.85 13.78 -16.30
CA GLY A 8 -20.82 15.09 -15.64
C GLY A 8 -19.75 15.25 -14.55
N LEU A 9 -19.23 14.14 -14.02
CA LEU A 9 -18.10 14.12 -13.08
C LEU A 9 -16.97 13.29 -13.69
N ALA A 10 -15.74 13.75 -13.53
CA ALA A 10 -14.55 12.98 -13.84
C ALA A 10 -13.65 12.87 -12.60
N LEU A 11 -13.00 11.73 -12.48
CA LEU A 11 -12.07 11.41 -11.40
C LEU A 11 -10.73 10.98 -12.00
N GLN A 12 -9.66 11.62 -11.55
CA GLN A 12 -8.28 11.16 -11.79
C GLN A 12 -7.62 10.90 -10.44
N VAL A 13 -6.84 9.82 -10.35
CA VAL A 13 -6.19 9.42 -9.11
C VAL A 13 -4.70 9.21 -9.36
N THR A 14 -3.89 9.78 -8.49
CA THR A 14 -2.44 9.53 -8.44
C THR A 14 -2.06 8.96 -7.08
N VAL A 15 -1.09 8.06 -7.06
CA VAL A 15 -0.45 7.53 -5.86
C VAL A 15 1.02 7.94 -5.87
N ASN A 16 1.46 8.72 -4.87
CA ASN A 16 2.82 9.29 -4.82
C ASN A 16 3.23 9.87 -6.17
N THR A 17 2.40 10.77 -6.71
CA THR A 17 2.49 11.41 -8.04
C THR A 17 2.34 10.51 -9.27
N ARG A 18 2.29 9.17 -9.11
CA ARG A 18 2.12 8.24 -10.23
C ARG A 18 0.65 8.01 -10.56
N PRO A 19 0.21 8.15 -11.82
CA PRO A 19 -1.19 8.01 -12.19
C PRO A 19 -1.67 6.56 -12.15
N GLY A 20 -2.93 6.35 -11.76
CA GLY A 20 -3.62 5.06 -11.84
C GLY A 20 -2.88 3.94 -11.10
N LEU A 21 -2.32 3.01 -11.87
CA LEU A 21 -1.58 1.82 -11.40
C LEU A 21 -0.05 1.99 -11.45
N GLY A 22 0.46 3.18 -11.75
CA GLY A 22 1.90 3.43 -11.87
C GLY A 22 2.70 3.17 -10.59
N ALA A 23 2.05 3.11 -9.42
CA ALA A 23 2.70 2.76 -8.15
C ALA A 23 2.76 1.24 -7.89
N LEU A 24 2.37 0.39 -8.84
CA LEU A 24 2.60 -1.06 -8.75
C LEU A 24 4.07 -1.43 -9.00
N ASN A 25 4.75 -0.69 -9.88
CA ASN A 25 6.13 -0.97 -10.28
C ASN A 25 6.96 0.32 -10.25
N PRO A 26 8.10 0.37 -9.53
CA PRO A 26 8.68 -0.70 -8.70
C PRO A 26 7.95 -1.02 -7.38
N GLY A 27 6.82 -0.36 -7.09
CA GLY A 27 6.12 -0.45 -5.80
C GLY A 27 6.51 0.69 -4.85
N ILE A 28 5.95 0.64 -3.65
CA ILE A 28 6.24 1.54 -2.52
C ILE A 28 6.77 0.68 -1.37
N ARG A 29 7.84 1.08 -0.70
CA ARG A 29 8.37 0.31 0.44
C ARG A 29 7.28 0.11 1.50
N THR A 30 7.06 -1.11 1.97
CA THR A 30 6.14 -1.39 3.09
C THR A 30 6.45 -0.46 4.28
N GLY A 31 5.41 0.13 4.86
CA GLY A 31 5.50 1.11 5.95
C GLY A 31 5.76 2.55 5.50
N ALA A 32 6.25 2.78 4.28
CA ALA A 32 6.42 4.14 3.76
C ALA A 32 5.06 4.80 3.45
N ALA A 33 5.03 6.13 3.42
CA ALA A 33 3.82 6.87 3.15
C ALA A 33 3.29 6.62 1.73
N VAL A 34 2.01 6.28 1.65
CA VAL A 34 1.19 6.31 0.44
C VAL A 34 0.33 7.56 0.51
N VAL A 35 0.53 8.48 -0.43
CA VAL A 35 -0.27 9.69 -0.60
C VAL A 35 -1.08 9.54 -1.88
N LYS A 36 -2.38 9.40 -1.73
CA LYS A 36 -3.31 9.45 -2.87
C LYS A 36 -3.88 10.85 -3.03
N SER A 37 -3.92 11.32 -4.26
CA SER A 37 -4.58 12.56 -4.67
C SER A 37 -5.71 12.24 -5.64
N TYR A 38 -6.90 12.77 -5.35
CA TYR A 38 -8.13 12.56 -6.10
C TYR A 38 -8.52 13.89 -6.75
N ARG A 39 -8.29 14.03 -8.05
CA ARG A 39 -8.73 15.19 -8.81
C ARG A 39 -10.15 14.95 -9.31
N LEU A 40 -11.09 15.68 -8.73
CA LEU A 40 -12.48 15.71 -9.15
C LEU A 40 -12.66 16.86 -10.14
N THR A 41 -13.33 16.60 -11.25
CA THR A 41 -13.65 17.63 -12.25
C THR A 41 -15.12 17.56 -12.61
N ASN A 42 -15.87 18.60 -12.31
CA ASN A 42 -17.23 18.75 -12.81
C ASN A 42 -17.14 19.20 -14.27
N ARG A 43 -17.61 18.36 -15.18
CA ARG A 43 -17.66 18.62 -16.62
C ARG A 43 -19.00 19.21 -17.06
N GLY A 44 -20.00 19.19 -16.18
CA GLY A 44 -21.28 19.86 -16.41
C GLY A 44 -21.21 21.35 -16.10
N GLY A 45 -22.20 22.09 -16.62
CA GLY A 45 -22.38 23.52 -16.31
C GLY A 45 -23.11 23.77 -14.98
N ALA A 46 -23.79 22.78 -14.42
CA ALA A 46 -24.49 22.88 -13.14
C ALA A 46 -23.57 22.46 -11.98
N ASP A 47 -23.80 23.04 -10.80
CA ASP A 47 -23.05 22.72 -9.59
C ASP A 47 -23.38 21.31 -9.08
N LEU A 48 -22.34 20.61 -8.61
CA LEU A 48 -22.48 19.34 -7.90
C LEU A 48 -22.34 19.57 -6.40
N HIS A 49 -23.24 18.98 -5.62
CA HIS A 49 -23.24 19.08 -4.16
C HIS A 49 -22.86 17.75 -3.52
N ASP A 50 -22.36 17.81 -2.28
CA ASP A 50 -22.02 16.64 -1.47
C ASP A 50 -21.14 15.60 -2.20
N VAL A 51 -20.09 16.07 -2.90
CA VAL A 51 -19.22 15.18 -3.66
C VAL A 51 -18.33 14.39 -2.71
N ARG A 52 -18.46 13.06 -2.73
CA ARG A 52 -17.72 12.14 -1.86
C ARG A 52 -16.88 11.20 -2.68
N VAL A 53 -15.71 10.84 -2.15
CA VAL A 53 -14.80 9.84 -2.73
C VAL A 53 -14.77 8.62 -1.83
N HIS A 54 -14.80 7.44 -2.43
CA HIS A 54 -14.61 6.16 -1.78
C HIS A 54 -13.47 5.42 -2.47
N ASP A 55 -12.44 5.04 -1.71
CA ASP A 55 -11.27 4.31 -2.22
C ASP A 55 -11.05 3.02 -1.43
N PRO A 56 -11.41 1.85 -1.99
CA PRO A 56 -11.23 0.56 -1.30
C PRO A 56 -9.77 0.13 -1.18
N ALA A 57 -8.85 0.71 -1.97
CA ALA A 57 -7.42 0.43 -1.90
C ALA A 57 -6.69 1.26 -0.83
N MET A 58 -7.41 2.08 -0.05
CA MET A 58 -6.90 2.83 1.10
C MET A 58 -7.73 2.57 2.37
N PRO A 59 -7.87 1.30 2.83
CA PRO A 59 -8.72 0.98 3.96
C PRO A 59 -8.26 1.67 5.25
N GLY A 60 -9.20 2.33 5.93
CA GLY A 60 -8.94 3.07 7.17
C GLY A 60 -8.27 4.43 6.98
N ALA A 61 -7.93 4.83 5.74
CA ALA A 61 -7.42 6.17 5.47
C ALA A 61 -8.57 7.17 5.42
N ALA A 62 -8.43 8.28 6.14
CA ALA A 62 -9.38 9.39 6.02
C ALA A 62 -9.13 10.16 4.71
N ILE A 63 -10.17 10.32 3.91
CA ILE A 63 -10.14 11.22 2.75
C ILE A 63 -10.40 12.65 3.24
N ARG A 64 -9.54 13.57 2.82
CA ARG A 64 -9.57 14.99 3.17
C ARG A 64 -9.77 15.83 1.91
N CYS A 65 -10.88 16.54 1.86
CA CYS A 65 -11.25 17.49 0.82
C CYS A 65 -11.05 18.94 1.35
N PRO A 66 -11.23 19.99 0.52
CA PRO A 66 -11.02 21.37 0.96
C PRO A 66 -11.82 21.73 2.20
N GLY A 67 -11.23 22.55 3.07
CA GLY A 67 -11.78 22.86 4.38
C GLY A 67 -11.62 21.73 5.41
N GLY A 68 -10.83 20.69 5.12
CA GLY A 68 -10.57 19.57 6.04
C GLY A 68 -11.70 18.54 6.15
N LEU A 69 -12.72 18.67 5.29
CA LEU A 69 -13.92 17.85 5.29
C LEU A 69 -13.70 16.47 4.66
N ASP A 70 -14.63 15.56 4.88
CA ASP A 70 -14.70 14.23 4.25
C ASP A 70 -15.39 14.25 2.87
N ARG A 71 -15.75 15.45 2.39
CA ARG A 71 -16.50 15.70 1.16
C ARG A 71 -16.22 17.08 0.59
N VAL A 72 -16.55 17.29 -0.68
CA VAL A 72 -16.65 18.62 -1.29
C VAL A 72 -18.10 19.08 -1.18
N ARG A 73 -18.36 20.15 -0.41
CA ARG A 73 -19.73 20.64 -0.19
C ARG A 73 -20.42 21.08 -1.49
N MET A 74 -19.67 21.77 -2.33
CA MET A 74 -20.10 22.24 -3.64
C MET A 74 -18.89 22.26 -4.59
N LEU A 75 -19.02 21.60 -5.73
CA LEU A 75 -18.08 21.64 -6.84
C LEU A 75 -18.77 22.36 -8.00
N ALA A 76 -18.38 23.62 -8.19
CA ALA A 76 -18.98 24.47 -9.21
C ALA A 76 -18.87 23.87 -10.61
N GLY A 77 -19.83 24.21 -11.47
CA GLY A 77 -19.81 23.85 -12.90
C GLY A 77 -18.46 24.15 -13.55
N LEU A 78 -17.96 23.23 -14.37
CA LEU A 78 -16.69 23.36 -15.12
C LEU A 78 -15.44 23.58 -14.24
N ARG A 79 -15.50 23.28 -12.94
CA ARG A 79 -14.36 23.40 -12.02
C ARG A 79 -13.77 22.06 -11.59
N SER A 80 -12.55 22.12 -11.09
CA SER A 80 -11.84 20.99 -10.49
C SER A 80 -11.48 21.27 -9.04
N VAL A 81 -11.35 20.20 -8.27
CA VAL A 81 -10.92 20.24 -6.87
C VAL A 81 -10.12 18.99 -6.54
N TYR A 82 -9.27 19.06 -5.52
CA TYR A 82 -8.51 17.93 -5.03
C TYR A 82 -8.98 17.51 -3.64
N CYS A 83 -9.08 16.20 -3.44
CA CYS A 83 -9.06 15.58 -2.13
C CYS A 83 -7.81 14.71 -2.02
N THR A 84 -7.36 14.40 -0.80
CA THR A 84 -6.20 13.55 -0.55
C THR A 84 -6.50 12.49 0.51
N ALA A 85 -5.71 11.42 0.53
CA ALA A 85 -5.68 10.46 1.62
C ALA A 85 -4.24 10.00 1.84
N THR A 86 -3.89 9.71 3.09
CA THR A 86 -2.56 9.23 3.47
C THR A 86 -2.65 8.03 4.38
N ALA A 87 -1.84 7.00 4.12
CA ALA A 87 -1.71 5.80 4.94
C ALA A 87 -0.32 5.18 4.73
N PRO A 88 0.18 4.36 5.67
CA PRO A 88 1.37 3.54 5.42
C PRO A 88 1.08 2.44 4.38
N ALA A 89 2.05 2.17 3.52
CA ALA A 89 1.98 1.09 2.54
C ALA A 89 1.91 -0.27 3.25
N ARG A 90 0.87 -1.05 2.94
CA ARG A 90 0.74 -2.43 3.42
C ARG A 90 1.37 -3.40 2.40
N PRO A 91 1.93 -4.55 2.83
CA PRO A 91 2.52 -5.52 1.91
C PRO A 91 1.55 -5.96 0.82
N GLY A 92 2.08 -6.25 -0.37
CA GLY A 92 1.32 -6.80 -1.49
C GLY A 92 0.58 -5.75 -2.32
N PRO A 93 -0.19 -6.19 -3.34
CA PRO A 93 -0.96 -5.29 -4.19
C PRO A 93 -2.23 -4.78 -3.49
N TRP A 94 -2.44 -3.47 -3.54
CA TRP A 94 -3.63 -2.76 -3.08
C TRP A 94 -4.20 -1.98 -4.25
N VAL A 95 -5.10 -2.60 -5.00
CA VAL A 95 -5.72 -2.07 -6.23
C VAL A 95 -7.22 -2.08 -6.08
N GLY A 96 -7.87 -1.02 -6.53
CA GLY A 96 -9.32 -0.94 -6.53
C GLY A 96 -9.85 0.15 -7.45
N ASP A 97 -11.16 0.11 -7.63
CA ASP A 97 -11.90 1.13 -8.34
C ASP A 97 -12.32 2.22 -7.36
N VAL A 98 -11.70 3.38 -7.49
CA VAL A 98 -12.05 4.56 -6.71
C VAL A 98 -13.33 5.15 -7.30
N ARG A 99 -14.34 5.36 -6.46
CA ARG A 99 -15.63 5.92 -6.88
C ARG A 99 -15.81 7.30 -6.29
N ALA A 100 -16.17 8.26 -7.13
CA ALA A 100 -16.65 9.56 -6.70
C ALA A 100 -18.13 9.71 -7.04
N VAL A 101 -18.91 10.28 -6.13
CA VAL A 101 -20.36 10.49 -6.31
C VAL A 101 -20.71 11.89 -5.86
N GLY A 102 -21.50 12.62 -6.66
CA GLY A 102 -22.03 13.94 -6.33
C GLY A 102 -23.52 14.05 -6.69
N GLN A 103 -24.18 15.05 -6.13
CA GLN A 103 -25.62 15.27 -6.28
C GLN A 103 -25.88 16.49 -7.15
N GLN A 104 -26.90 16.43 -8.00
CA GLN A 104 -27.46 17.58 -8.70
C GLN A 104 -28.92 17.78 -8.27
N PRO A 105 -29.18 18.56 -7.20
CA PRO A 105 -30.49 18.65 -6.56
C PRO A 105 -31.60 19.12 -7.52
N TYR A 106 -31.31 20.09 -8.38
CA TYR A 106 -32.28 20.64 -9.33
C TYR A 106 -32.82 19.60 -10.32
N LEU A 107 -32.02 18.58 -10.65
CA LEU A 107 -32.45 17.45 -11.50
C LEU A 107 -32.82 16.20 -10.69
N ARG A 108 -32.73 16.25 -9.36
CA ARG A 108 -32.84 15.08 -8.47
C ARG A 108 -31.96 13.91 -8.95
N ALA A 109 -30.78 14.23 -9.47
CA ALA A 109 -29.89 13.27 -10.11
C ALA A 109 -28.61 13.05 -9.30
N MET A 110 -28.03 11.86 -9.46
CA MET A 110 -26.71 11.51 -8.94
C MET A 110 -25.74 11.36 -10.11
N VAL A 111 -24.55 11.93 -9.96
CA VAL A 111 -23.47 11.83 -10.95
C VAL A 111 -22.31 11.10 -10.31
N GLN A 112 -21.70 10.19 -11.06
CA GLN A 112 -20.62 9.35 -10.55
C GLN A 112 -19.45 9.31 -11.53
N ALA A 113 -18.26 9.06 -10.99
CA ALA A 113 -17.05 8.81 -11.75
C ALA A 113 -16.26 7.68 -11.08
N THR A 114 -15.59 6.87 -11.89
CA THR A 114 -14.73 5.78 -11.41
C THR A 114 -13.35 5.91 -12.00
N ALA A 115 -12.32 5.60 -11.21
CA ALA A 115 -10.94 5.51 -11.68
C ALA A 115 -10.23 4.35 -10.99
N ARG A 116 -9.63 3.46 -11.79
CA ARG A 116 -8.83 2.36 -11.27
C ARG A 116 -7.47 2.87 -10.80
N SER A 117 -7.13 2.61 -9.53
CA SER A 117 -5.86 3.06 -8.95
C SER A 117 -5.38 2.12 -7.85
N GLY A 118 -4.06 2.12 -7.62
CA GLY A 118 -3.47 1.28 -6.59
C GLY A 118 -1.96 1.37 -6.50
N TYR A 119 -1.42 0.63 -5.54
CA TYR A 119 0.01 0.49 -5.30
C TYR A 119 0.36 -0.93 -4.90
N ALA A 120 1.65 -1.27 -4.94
CA ALA A 120 2.15 -2.51 -4.34
C ALA A 120 3.10 -2.14 -3.20
N GLY A 121 2.80 -2.59 -1.98
CA GLY A 121 3.74 -2.52 -0.88
C GLY A 121 4.81 -3.58 -1.07
N VAL A 122 6.07 -3.17 -1.16
CA VAL A 122 7.20 -4.04 -1.44
C VAL A 122 8.21 -4.00 -0.29
N GLY A 123 8.70 -5.17 0.11
CA GLY A 123 9.68 -5.25 1.18
C GLY A 123 10.05 -6.67 1.54
N ALA A 124 11.20 -6.79 2.19
CA ALA A 124 11.60 -7.96 2.95
C ALA A 124 10.91 -7.95 4.32
N ALA A 125 10.65 -9.13 4.88
CA ALA A 125 10.25 -9.28 6.28
C ALA A 125 10.92 -10.54 6.82
N LEU A 126 11.94 -10.38 7.66
CA LEU A 126 12.67 -11.52 8.23
C LEU A 126 11.99 -12.00 9.51
N GLY A 127 11.79 -13.30 9.62
CA GLY A 127 11.50 -14.01 10.85
C GLY A 127 12.70 -14.87 11.23
N LEU A 128 12.96 -14.99 12.54
CA LEU A 128 13.97 -15.89 13.09
C LEU A 128 13.30 -16.77 14.14
N THR A 129 13.42 -18.08 13.97
CA THR A 129 13.10 -19.04 15.02
C THR A 129 14.38 -19.67 15.51
N GLU A 130 14.52 -19.77 16.82
CA GLU A 130 15.66 -20.42 17.47
C GLU A 130 15.14 -21.58 18.33
N THR A 131 15.82 -22.72 18.25
CA THR A 131 15.59 -23.85 19.15
C THR A 131 16.91 -24.37 19.67
N ALA A 132 17.02 -24.61 20.98
CA ALA A 132 18.20 -25.18 21.60
C ALA A 132 17.90 -26.57 22.15
N ARG A 133 18.84 -27.50 22.01
CA ARG A 133 18.76 -28.86 22.56
C ARG A 133 20.04 -29.19 23.30
N VAL A 134 19.92 -29.65 24.53
CA VAL A 134 21.06 -30.18 25.31
C VAL A 134 21.42 -31.56 24.73
N THR A 135 22.66 -31.71 24.29
CA THR A 135 23.21 -32.93 23.68
C THR A 135 24.24 -33.64 24.57
N GLY A 136 24.57 -33.05 25.73
CA GLY A 136 25.42 -33.64 26.76
C GLY A 136 25.55 -32.74 28.00
N PRO A 137 26.29 -33.16 29.03
CA PRO A 137 26.38 -32.44 30.31
C PRO A 137 26.85 -30.98 30.16
N ASP A 138 27.75 -30.72 29.21
CA ASP A 138 28.25 -29.37 28.88
C ASP A 138 28.10 -29.04 27.38
N ARG A 139 27.13 -29.67 26.71
CA ARG A 139 26.94 -29.52 25.25
C ARG A 139 25.48 -29.23 24.93
N ALA A 140 25.27 -28.22 24.09
CA ALA A 140 24.00 -27.93 23.48
C ALA A 140 24.19 -27.59 22.00
N GLU A 141 23.18 -27.90 21.21
CA GLU A 141 23.07 -27.51 19.81
C GLU A 141 21.96 -26.48 19.67
N VAL A 142 22.23 -25.40 18.94
CA VAL A 142 21.25 -24.36 18.61
C VAL A 142 20.95 -24.45 17.12
N HIS A 143 19.67 -24.46 16.80
CA HIS A 143 19.17 -24.50 15.43
C HIS A 143 18.37 -23.25 15.14
N TYR A 144 18.81 -22.50 14.13
CA TYR A 144 18.15 -21.30 13.64
C TYR A 144 17.35 -21.61 12.38
N VAL A 145 16.19 -20.97 12.24
CA VAL A 145 15.43 -20.93 10.99
C VAL A 145 15.17 -19.48 10.64
N VAL A 146 15.86 -19.00 9.60
CA VAL A 146 15.63 -17.67 9.03
C VAL A 146 14.58 -17.80 7.93
N ALA A 147 13.48 -17.05 8.03
CA ALA A 147 12.41 -17.04 7.06
C ALA A 147 12.22 -15.64 6.46
N ASN A 148 11.96 -15.56 5.14
CA ASN A 148 11.52 -14.32 4.52
C ASN A 148 10.01 -14.34 4.29
N HIS A 149 9.26 -13.64 5.13
CA HIS A 149 7.82 -13.41 5.01
C HIS A 149 7.46 -12.23 4.09
N GLY A 150 8.47 -11.53 3.56
CA GLY A 150 8.29 -10.43 2.62
C GLY A 150 8.00 -10.89 1.20
N ASN A 151 7.75 -9.93 0.31
CA ASN A 151 7.48 -10.17 -1.12
C ASN A 151 8.63 -9.73 -2.03
N LYS A 152 9.79 -9.42 -1.45
CA LYS A 152 11.05 -9.16 -2.16
C LYS A 152 12.17 -10.04 -1.60
N PRO A 153 13.14 -10.44 -2.42
CA PRO A 153 14.30 -11.20 -1.94
C PRO A 153 15.11 -10.37 -0.95
N VAL A 154 15.75 -11.07 -0.01
CA VAL A 154 16.74 -10.49 0.91
C VAL A 154 18.10 -11.06 0.57
N HIS A 155 19.14 -10.24 0.72
CA HIS A 155 20.51 -10.64 0.45
C HIS A 155 21.37 -10.41 1.69
N GLY A 156 22.34 -11.28 1.92
CA GLY A 156 23.33 -11.15 2.99
C GLY A 156 22.72 -11.11 4.41
N VAL A 157 21.71 -11.94 4.68
CA VAL A 157 21.11 -12.00 6.02
C VAL A 157 22.13 -12.60 6.98
N ARG A 158 22.57 -11.83 7.98
CA ARG A 158 23.54 -12.27 8.98
C ARG A 158 22.83 -12.72 10.25
N VAL A 159 23.15 -13.92 10.73
CA VAL A 159 22.72 -14.42 12.03
C VAL A 159 23.80 -14.09 13.06
N THR A 160 23.40 -13.59 14.22
CA THR A 160 24.30 -13.31 15.35
C THR A 160 23.63 -13.77 16.62
N ASP A 161 24.36 -14.49 17.46
CA ASP A 161 23.89 -14.93 18.77
C ASP A 161 24.92 -14.48 19.82
N PRO A 162 24.56 -13.61 20.78
CA PRO A 162 25.49 -13.17 21.82
C PRO A 162 26.06 -14.29 22.70
N ALA A 163 25.39 -15.45 22.80
CA ALA A 163 25.85 -16.61 23.55
C ALA A 163 26.78 -17.53 22.76
N LEU A 164 26.89 -17.35 21.43
CA LEU A 164 27.74 -18.14 20.56
C LEU A 164 28.71 -17.27 19.75
N PRO A 165 30.02 -17.56 19.75
CA PRO A 165 30.95 -16.87 18.86
C PRO A 165 30.59 -17.17 17.39
N ALA A 166 30.80 -16.19 16.51
CA ALA A 166 30.32 -16.24 15.12
C ALA A 166 30.87 -17.45 14.34
N GLU A 167 32.06 -17.93 14.67
CA GLU A 167 32.72 -19.09 14.07
C GLU A 167 31.99 -20.41 14.38
N ARG A 168 31.12 -20.42 15.39
CA ARG A 168 30.27 -21.56 15.75
C ARG A 168 28.88 -21.51 15.14
N ILE A 169 28.58 -20.49 14.33
CA ILE A 169 27.29 -20.32 13.67
C ILE A 169 27.48 -20.55 12.16
N GLY A 170 26.87 -21.63 11.66
CA GLY A 170 26.77 -21.90 10.22
C GLY A 170 25.36 -21.64 9.70
N CYS A 171 25.25 -21.23 8.44
CA CYS A 171 23.97 -21.01 7.78
C CYS A 171 24.00 -21.55 6.34
N ALA A 172 22.86 -22.06 5.88
CA ALA A 172 22.61 -22.52 4.51
C ALA A 172 23.67 -23.51 4.00
N GLY A 173 24.11 -24.43 4.86
CA GLY A 173 25.13 -25.43 4.53
C GLY A 173 26.56 -24.88 4.48
N SER A 174 26.79 -23.64 4.92
CA SER A 174 28.11 -23.02 5.02
C SER A 174 28.52 -22.82 6.49
N ALA A 175 29.83 -22.77 6.75
CA ALA A 175 30.39 -22.39 8.05
C ALA A 175 30.35 -20.86 8.29
N GLN A 176 29.64 -20.10 7.47
CA GLN A 176 29.48 -18.66 7.62
C GLN A 176 28.11 -18.37 8.22
N PRO A 177 27.99 -17.38 9.13
CA PRO A 177 26.72 -17.00 9.75
C PRO A 177 25.88 -16.10 8.82
N VAL A 178 25.86 -16.42 7.53
CA VAL A 178 25.25 -15.56 6.49
C VAL A 178 24.44 -16.40 5.51
N VAL A 179 23.18 -16.02 5.33
CA VAL A 179 22.33 -16.48 4.22
C VAL A 179 22.48 -15.48 3.07
N ALA A 180 23.23 -15.86 2.04
CA ALA A 180 23.58 -14.97 0.94
C ALA A 180 22.36 -14.44 0.17
N HIS A 181 21.34 -15.28 -0.03
CA HIS A 181 20.11 -14.95 -0.72
C HIS A 181 18.94 -15.72 -0.12
N LEU A 182 17.84 -15.02 0.16
CA LEU A 182 16.60 -15.61 0.66
C LEU A 182 15.41 -15.05 -0.13
N ALA A 183 14.84 -15.90 -1.00
CA ALA A 183 13.67 -15.56 -1.81
C ALA A 183 12.42 -15.31 -0.94
N PRO A 184 11.39 -14.60 -1.44
CA PRO A 184 10.09 -14.51 -0.78
C PRO A 184 9.53 -15.89 -0.42
N GLY A 185 9.04 -16.06 0.81
CA GLY A 185 8.49 -17.31 1.34
C GLY A 185 9.51 -18.40 1.66
N ALA A 186 10.78 -18.22 1.27
CA ALA A 186 11.83 -19.19 1.53
C ALA A 186 12.30 -19.17 2.98
N ARG A 187 12.92 -20.28 3.38
CA ARG A 187 13.57 -20.45 4.68
C ARG A 187 15.00 -20.95 4.47
N ALA A 188 15.88 -20.62 5.40
CA ALA A 188 17.24 -21.14 5.50
C ALA A 188 17.52 -21.55 6.95
N THR A 189 18.33 -22.59 7.10
CA THR A 189 18.82 -23.12 8.38
C THR A 189 20.32 -22.99 8.44
#